data_AF-A0A928C0V7-F1
#
_entry.id   AF-A0A928C0V7-F1
#
_cell.length_a   1.000
_cell.length_b   1.000
_cell.length_c   1.000
_cell.angle_alpha   90.00
_cell.angle_beta   90.00
_cell.angle_gamma   90.00
#
_symmetry.space_group_name_H-M   'P 1'
#
loop_
_entity.id
_entity.type
_entity.pdbx_description
1 polymer ?
#
loop_
_entity_poly.entity_id
_entity_poly.type
_entity_poly.pdbx_seq_one_letter_code
_entity_poly.pdbx_strand_id
1 'polypeptide(L)'
;MEFLTFNFKDVLSAFFVLFAVIDVPGLMPIIINYKRQGNPINATKASLYSLAAFVTFLFVGEALLNLFNVDIASFAVAGSLVIFALAFEMIFGIKIFKTDDTPKSSSVFVPIVFPLIAGAGSFTTLLSLRALYSTQDILVSLIANVIVIFLAIRLVSFFEKVLGDGGIYVLQRVFGIILLAISVRMFMENITQMLDKL
;
A
#
# COMPACT_ATOMS: atom_id res chain seq x y z
N MET A 1 -19.21 29.10 -8.40
CA MET A 1 -18.15 28.86 -7.41
C MET A 1 -18.76 28.00 -6.33
N GLU A 2 -18.59 26.68 -6.41
CA GLU A 2 -18.94 25.80 -5.29
C GLU A 2 -17.99 26.12 -4.15
N PHE A 3 -18.55 26.54 -3.02
CA PHE A 3 -17.77 26.70 -1.80
C PHE A 3 -17.18 25.34 -1.44
N LEU A 4 -15.88 25.33 -1.18
CA LEU A 4 -15.11 24.20 -0.69
C LEU A 4 -15.68 23.80 0.68
N THR A 5 -16.71 22.94 0.70
CA THR A 5 -17.31 22.44 1.94
C THR A 5 -16.38 21.39 2.54
N PHE A 6 -15.31 21.87 3.17
CA PHE A 6 -14.48 21.06 4.04
C PHE A 6 -15.35 20.52 5.18
N ASN A 7 -15.51 19.20 5.24
CA ASN A 7 -16.28 18.55 6.28
C ASN A 7 -15.36 17.66 7.11
N PHE A 8 -15.10 18.10 8.34
CA PHE A 8 -14.24 17.37 9.26
C PHE A 8 -14.71 15.92 9.50
N LYS A 9 -16.02 15.64 9.46
CA LYS A 9 -16.55 14.28 9.58
C LYS A 9 -16.20 13.41 8.37
N ASP A 10 -16.22 13.99 7.19
CA ASP A 10 -15.93 13.30 5.93
C ASP A 10 -14.44 13.01 5.83
N VAL A 11 -13.59 13.99 6.21
CA VAL A 11 -12.14 13.78 6.39
C VAL A 11 -11.86 12.65 7.38
N LEU A 12 -12.52 12.67 8.55
CA LEU A 12 -12.25 11.66 9.56
C LEU A 12 -12.71 10.26 9.09
N SER A 13 -13.84 10.18 8.39
CA SER A 13 -14.37 8.93 7.85
C SER A 13 -13.46 8.37 6.74
N ALA A 14 -13.10 9.19 5.76
CA ALA A 14 -12.18 8.82 4.69
C ALA A 14 -10.78 8.45 5.25
N PHE A 15 -10.31 9.14 6.30
CA PHE A 15 -9.07 8.81 7.00
C PHE A 15 -9.12 7.40 7.56
N PHE A 16 -10.15 7.03 8.32
CA PHE A 16 -10.25 5.69 8.93
C PHE A 16 -10.39 4.59 7.89
N VAL A 17 -11.13 4.84 6.81
CA VAL A 17 -11.26 3.89 5.69
C VAL A 17 -9.90 3.68 5.01
N LEU A 18 -9.21 4.77 4.65
CA LEU A 18 -7.87 4.67 4.05
C LEU A 18 -6.85 4.05 5.01
N PHE A 19 -6.90 4.37 6.29
CA PHE A 19 -6.00 3.82 7.30
C PHE A 19 -6.16 2.30 7.44
N ALA A 20 -7.40 1.82 7.47
CA ALA A 20 -7.70 0.39 7.55
C ALA A 20 -7.24 -0.36 6.28
N VAL A 21 -7.41 0.25 5.10
CA VAL A 21 -7.09 -0.39 3.82
C VAL A 21 -5.59 -0.34 3.49
N ILE A 22 -4.91 0.76 3.81
CA ILE A 22 -3.46 0.89 3.65
C ILE A 22 -2.72 -0.08 4.60
N ASP A 23 -3.33 -0.41 5.74
CA ASP A 23 -2.83 -1.39 6.72
C ASP A 23 -1.37 -1.15 7.14
N VAL A 24 -1.10 0.08 7.60
CA VAL A 24 0.25 0.46 8.08
C VAL A 24 0.84 -0.53 9.10
N PRO A 25 0.10 -1.08 10.08
CA PRO A 25 0.61 -2.11 10.98
C PRO A 25 1.01 -3.40 10.26
N GLY A 26 0.20 -3.87 9.29
CA GLY A 26 0.52 -5.03 8.47
C GLY A 26 1.77 -4.86 7.61
N LEU A 27 2.08 -3.63 7.22
CA LEU A 27 3.27 -3.29 6.44
C LEU A 27 4.57 -3.26 7.27
N MET A 28 4.50 -3.15 8.59
CA MET A 28 5.68 -3.01 9.45
C MET A 28 6.70 -4.17 9.32
N PRO A 29 6.30 -5.45 9.37
CA PRO A 29 7.24 -6.57 9.22
C PRO A 29 7.89 -6.64 7.84
N ILE A 30 7.20 -6.16 6.81
CA ILE A 30 7.73 -6.07 5.44
C ILE A 30 8.81 -5.00 5.38
N ILE A 31 8.55 -3.82 5.93
CA ILE A 31 9.50 -2.70 5.98
C ILE A 31 10.74 -3.12 6.80
N ILE A 32 10.54 -3.84 7.92
CA ILE A 32 11.64 -4.42 8.69
C ILE A 32 12.45 -5.41 7.85
N ASN A 33 11.80 -6.37 7.18
CA ASN A 33 12.48 -7.36 6.35
C ASN A 33 13.31 -6.67 5.26
N TYR A 34 12.71 -5.73 4.53
CA TYR A 34 13.38 -5.02 3.46
C TYR A 34 14.62 -4.25 3.93
N LYS A 35 14.53 -3.59 5.09
CA LYS A 35 15.67 -2.90 5.72
C LYS A 35 16.81 -3.88 6.05
N ARG A 36 16.50 -5.08 6.57
CA ARG A 36 17.49 -6.11 6.92
C ARG A 36 18.16 -6.76 5.70
N GLN A 37 17.51 -6.73 4.54
CA GLN A 37 18.12 -7.18 3.29
C GLN A 37 19.24 -6.24 2.77
N GLY A 38 19.57 -5.17 3.51
CA GLY A 38 20.62 -4.21 3.15
C GLY A 38 20.10 -2.99 2.39
N ASN A 39 18.78 -2.86 2.23
CA ASN A 39 18.20 -1.76 1.47
C ASN A 39 17.94 -0.55 2.38
N PRO A 40 18.56 0.62 2.12
CA PRO A 40 18.37 1.80 2.95
C PRO A 40 16.95 2.38 2.75
N ILE A 41 16.14 2.34 3.81
CA ILE A 41 14.81 2.94 3.79
C ILE A 41 14.88 4.39 4.28
N ASN A 42 14.67 5.35 3.38
CA ASN A 42 14.51 6.75 3.73
C ASN A 42 13.01 7.06 3.93
N ALA A 43 12.59 7.25 5.19
CA ALA A 43 11.20 7.52 5.55
C ALA A 43 10.60 8.71 4.77
N THR A 44 11.37 9.79 4.59
CA THR A 44 10.92 10.98 3.86
C THR A 44 10.68 10.66 2.39
N LYS A 45 11.63 9.99 1.73
CA LYS A 45 11.48 9.61 0.32
C LYS A 45 10.33 8.62 0.13
N ALA A 46 10.24 7.60 0.97
CA ALA A 46 9.19 6.59 0.92
C ALA A 46 7.79 7.21 1.06
N SER A 47 7.62 8.11 2.03
CA SER A 47 6.35 8.79 2.28
C SER A 47 6.00 9.75 1.15
N LEU A 48 6.99 10.48 0.61
CA LEU A 48 6.80 11.38 -0.52
C LEU A 48 6.43 10.62 -1.80
N TYR A 49 7.09 9.50 -2.09
CA TYR A 49 6.74 8.65 -3.24
C TYR A 49 5.36 8.02 -3.08
N SER A 50 4.99 7.61 -1.87
CA SER A 50 3.64 7.10 -1.59
C SER A 50 2.59 8.19 -1.82
N LEU A 51 2.81 9.40 -1.31
CA LEU A 51 1.93 10.55 -1.54
C LEU A 51 1.80 10.87 -3.03
N ALA A 52 2.92 10.93 -3.74
CA ALA A 52 2.92 11.19 -5.18
C ALA A 52 2.14 10.12 -5.95
N ALA A 53 2.33 8.84 -5.62
CA ALA A 53 1.59 7.72 -6.23
C ALA A 53 0.09 7.82 -5.95
N PHE A 54 -0.32 8.04 -4.70
CA PHE A 54 -1.73 8.15 -4.33
C PHE A 54 -2.41 9.37 -4.95
N VAL A 55 -1.75 10.54 -4.93
CA VAL A 55 -2.28 11.76 -5.55
C VAL A 55 -2.41 11.57 -7.05
N THR A 56 -1.38 11.02 -7.71
CA THR A 56 -1.43 10.72 -9.15
C THR A 56 -2.60 9.79 -9.46
N PHE A 57 -2.75 8.71 -8.70
CA PHE A 57 -3.83 7.75 -8.91
C PHE A 57 -5.22 8.34 -8.63
N LEU A 58 -5.36 9.20 -7.61
CA LEU A 58 -6.63 9.87 -7.30
C LEU A 58 -7.16 10.70 -8.48
N PHE A 59 -6.27 11.37 -9.21
CA PHE A 59 -6.65 12.23 -10.33
C PHE A 59 -6.64 11.51 -11.69
N VAL A 60 -5.68 10.61 -11.91
CA VAL A 60 -5.39 10.02 -13.23
C VAL A 60 -5.75 8.54 -13.29
N GLY A 61 -5.93 7.86 -12.16
CA GLY A 61 -6.09 6.40 -12.09
C GLY A 61 -7.24 5.89 -12.95
N GLU A 62 -8.43 6.49 -12.82
CA GLU A 62 -9.60 6.11 -13.63
C GLU A 62 -9.38 6.34 -15.13
N ALA A 63 -8.79 7.48 -15.51
CA ALA A 63 -8.50 7.80 -16.91
C ALA A 63 -7.44 6.86 -17.51
N LEU A 64 -6.41 6.51 -16.73
CA LEU A 64 -5.36 5.58 -17.14
C LEU A 64 -5.91 4.17 -17.34
N LEU A 65 -6.74 3.70 -16.39
CA LEU A 65 -7.42 2.41 -16.49
C LEU A 65 -8.32 2.35 -17.73
N ASN A 66 -9.12 3.40 -17.97
CA ASN A 66 -9.98 3.51 -19.14
C ASN A 66 -9.20 3.57 -20.46
N LEU A 67 -8.03 4.21 -20.50
CA LEU A 67 -7.18 4.29 -21.69
C LEU A 67 -6.71 2.90 -22.15
N PHE A 68 -6.38 2.02 -21.22
CA PHE A 68 -6.00 0.64 -21.50
C PHE A 68 -7.20 -0.32 -21.51
N ASN A 69 -8.42 0.20 -21.35
CA ASN A 69 -9.66 -0.55 -21.25
C ASN A 69 -9.60 -1.65 -20.16
N VAL A 70 -8.94 -1.34 -19.05
CA VAL A 70 -8.78 -2.19 -17.86
C VAL A 70 -9.74 -1.70 -16.80
N ASP A 71 -10.55 -2.58 -16.23
CA ASP A 71 -11.42 -2.24 -15.12
C ASP A 71 -10.68 -2.26 -13.78
N ILE A 72 -11.25 -1.59 -12.78
CA ILE A 72 -10.69 -1.49 -11.43
C ILE A 72 -10.49 -2.86 -10.78
N ALA A 73 -11.39 -3.83 -11.04
CA ALA A 73 -11.30 -5.16 -10.46
C ALA A 73 -10.16 -5.98 -11.11
N SER A 74 -9.99 -5.90 -12.44
CA SER A 74 -8.81 -6.46 -13.13
C SER A 74 -7.49 -5.92 -12.57
N PHE A 75 -7.40 -4.60 -12.35
CA PHE A 75 -6.22 -3.99 -11.74
C PHE A 75 -6.01 -4.49 -10.29
N ALA A 76 -7.11 -4.68 -9.55
CA ALA A 76 -7.05 -5.18 -8.18
C ALA A 76 -6.58 -6.63 -8.10
N VAL A 77 -7.00 -7.49 -9.03
CA VAL A 77 -6.50 -8.87 -9.20
C VAL A 77 -5.00 -8.87 -9.46
N ALA A 78 -4.49 -7.99 -10.32
CA ALA A 78 -3.05 -7.87 -10.55
C ALA A 78 -2.30 -7.46 -9.27
N GLY A 79 -2.83 -6.49 -8.51
CA GLY A 79 -2.24 -6.07 -7.25
C GLY A 79 -2.23 -7.18 -6.18
N SER A 80 -3.29 -7.99 -6.10
CA SER A 80 -3.33 -9.11 -5.15
C SER A 80 -2.27 -10.17 -5.46
N LEU A 81 -1.93 -10.41 -6.73
CA LEU A 81 -0.84 -11.32 -7.12
C LEU A 81 0.55 -10.79 -6.68
N VAL A 82 0.76 -9.49 -6.65
CA VAL A 82 2.02 -8.94 -6.14
C VAL A 82 2.11 -9.10 -4.62
N ILE A 83 1.01 -8.87 -3.89
CA ILE A 83 0.93 -9.13 -2.44
C ILE A 83 1.16 -10.63 -2.16
N PHE A 84 0.62 -11.52 -3.00
CA PHE A 84 0.87 -12.96 -2.91
C PHE A 84 2.37 -13.28 -2.97
N ALA A 85 3.07 -12.73 -3.97
CA ALA A 85 4.50 -12.95 -4.15
C ALA A 85 5.31 -12.42 -2.94
N LEU A 86 4.95 -11.25 -2.40
CA LEU A 86 5.59 -10.68 -1.21
C LEU A 86 5.35 -11.55 0.05
N ALA A 87 4.13 -12.01 0.24
CA ALA A 87 3.78 -12.94 1.32
C ALA A 87 4.60 -14.23 1.21
N PHE A 88 4.74 -14.77 0.01
CA PHE A 88 5.53 -15.97 -0.26
C PHE A 88 7.03 -15.74 0.06
N GLU A 89 7.59 -14.61 -0.37
CA GLU A 89 8.95 -14.20 0.00
C GLU A 89 9.13 -14.13 1.53
N MET A 90 8.15 -13.62 2.28
CA MET A 90 8.20 -13.56 3.76
C MET A 90 8.05 -14.93 4.43
N ILE A 91 7.22 -15.83 3.89
CA ILE A 91 6.97 -17.17 4.46
C ILE A 91 8.13 -18.14 4.20
N PHE A 92 8.80 -18.01 3.05
CA PHE A 92 9.88 -18.93 2.68
C PHE A 92 11.26 -18.32 2.84
N GLY A 93 11.37 -16.99 2.96
CA GLY A 93 12.65 -16.29 3.06
C GLY A 93 13.43 -16.29 1.74
N ILE A 94 12.72 -16.43 0.61
CA ILE A 94 13.29 -16.40 -0.74
C ILE A 94 13.20 -14.99 -1.31
N LYS A 95 14.22 -14.53 -2.05
CA LYS A 95 14.18 -13.22 -2.71
C LYS A 95 13.52 -13.34 -4.08
N ILE A 96 12.25 -12.94 -4.18
CA ILE A 96 11.53 -12.86 -5.46
C ILE A 96 11.77 -11.49 -6.09
N PHE A 97 11.73 -10.43 -5.28
CA PHE A 97 12.00 -9.07 -5.74
C PHE A 97 13.49 -8.75 -5.62
N LYS A 98 14.24 -8.97 -6.71
CA LYS A 98 15.65 -8.58 -6.77
C LYS A 98 15.75 -7.07 -6.98
N THR A 99 16.36 -6.43 -6.00
CA THR A 99 16.97 -5.11 -6.17
C THR A 99 18.31 -5.34 -6.85
N ASP A 100 18.49 -4.96 -8.11
CA ASP A 100 19.79 -5.12 -8.76
C ASP A 100 20.87 -4.33 -8.00
N ASP A 101 22.02 -4.97 -7.75
CA ASP A 101 23.23 -4.42 -7.12
C ASP A 101 23.93 -3.35 -8.00
N THR A 102 23.17 -2.41 -8.56
CA THR A 102 23.74 -1.27 -9.28
C THR A 102 23.98 -0.11 -8.31
N PRO A 103 25.23 0.38 -8.19
CA PRO A 103 25.54 1.48 -7.31
C PRO A 103 25.04 2.80 -7.90
N LYS A 104 24.36 3.59 -7.07
CA LYS A 104 23.95 4.99 -7.29
C LYS A 104 22.81 5.19 -8.30
N SER A 105 21.57 5.13 -7.81
CA SER A 105 20.56 6.20 -7.94
C SER A 105 19.16 5.60 -7.86
N SER A 106 18.44 5.92 -6.79
CA SER A 106 16.98 6.14 -6.72
C SER A 106 15.93 5.14 -7.27
N SER A 107 16.27 4.06 -7.98
CA SER A 107 15.26 3.29 -8.75
C SER A 107 14.64 2.07 -8.07
N VAL A 108 14.99 1.75 -6.82
CA VAL A 108 14.53 0.52 -6.14
C VAL A 108 13.29 0.73 -5.27
N PHE A 109 12.86 1.98 -5.07
CA PHE A 109 11.67 2.25 -4.25
C PHE A 109 10.35 1.87 -4.94
N VAL A 110 10.36 1.66 -6.25
CA VAL A 110 9.14 1.46 -7.04
C VAL A 110 8.41 0.15 -6.68
N PRO A 111 9.05 -1.03 -6.55
CA PRO A 111 8.36 -2.29 -6.23
C PRO A 111 7.89 -2.45 -4.78
N ILE A 112 8.19 -1.48 -3.90
CA ILE A 112 7.77 -1.48 -2.49
C ILE A 112 6.77 -0.36 -2.22
N VAL A 113 6.86 0.76 -2.92
CA VAL A 113 5.84 1.82 -2.81
C VAL A 113 4.59 1.38 -3.55
N PHE A 114 4.76 0.89 -4.78
CA PHE A 114 3.80 0.07 -5.51
C PHE A 114 4.17 -1.38 -5.20
N PRO A 115 3.35 -2.32 -4.69
CA PRO A 115 1.92 -2.33 -4.31
C PRO A 115 1.66 -2.52 -2.81
N LEU A 116 2.67 -2.32 -1.95
CA LEU A 116 2.52 -2.49 -0.49
C LEU A 116 1.83 -1.29 0.16
N ILE A 117 2.27 -0.07 -0.15
CA ILE A 117 1.67 1.15 0.41
C ILE A 117 0.55 1.63 -0.51
N ALA A 118 0.88 1.82 -1.79
CA ALA A 118 -0.06 2.17 -2.85
C ALA A 118 -0.55 0.88 -3.54
N GLY A 119 -1.22 0.03 -2.76
CA GLY A 119 -1.76 -1.23 -3.24
C GLY A 119 -3.08 -1.08 -3.98
N ALA A 120 -3.47 -2.15 -4.68
CA ALA A 120 -4.78 -2.28 -5.33
C ALA A 120 -5.96 -1.91 -4.40
N GLY A 121 -5.93 -2.36 -3.14
CA GLY A 121 -6.96 -2.05 -2.16
C GLY A 121 -7.07 -0.55 -1.89
N SER A 122 -5.94 0.12 -1.67
CA SER A 122 -5.90 1.57 -1.42
C SER A 122 -6.35 2.36 -2.65
N PHE A 123 -6.01 1.90 -3.85
CA PHE A 123 -6.40 2.54 -5.11
C PHE A 123 -7.89 2.39 -5.44
N THR A 124 -8.45 1.18 -5.30
CA THR A 124 -9.89 0.93 -5.44
C THR A 124 -10.69 1.73 -4.41
N THR A 125 -10.17 1.82 -3.18
CA THR A 125 -10.77 2.60 -2.09
C THR A 125 -10.72 4.09 -2.37
N LEU A 126 -9.60 4.64 -2.87
CA LEU A 126 -9.52 6.05 -3.25
C LEU A 126 -10.56 6.42 -4.31
N LEU A 127 -10.78 5.55 -5.30
CA LEU A 127 -11.79 5.78 -6.32
C LEU A 127 -13.22 5.63 -5.79
N SER A 128 -13.46 4.68 -4.89
CA SER A 128 -14.76 4.50 -4.22
C SER A 128 -15.10 5.68 -3.31
N LEU A 129 -14.12 6.22 -2.58
CA LEU A 129 -14.28 7.39 -1.72
C LEU A 129 -14.61 8.64 -2.54
N ARG A 130 -14.09 8.76 -3.77
CA ARG A 130 -14.39 9.88 -4.67
C ARG A 130 -15.87 9.96 -5.07
N ALA A 131 -16.60 8.85 -5.01
CA ALA A 131 -18.05 8.82 -5.23
C ALA A 131 -18.86 9.26 -3.99
N LEU A 132 -18.24 9.32 -2.80
CA LEU A 132 -18.90 9.54 -1.51
C LEU A 132 -18.50 10.85 -0.84
N TYR A 133 -17.29 11.35 -1.10
CA TYR A 133 -16.70 12.48 -0.40
C TYR A 133 -16.07 13.47 -1.38
N SER A 134 -15.89 14.71 -0.92
CA SER A 134 -15.21 15.72 -1.73
C SER A 134 -13.73 15.38 -1.93
N THR A 135 -13.17 15.73 -3.08
CA THR A 135 -11.74 15.50 -3.36
C THR A 135 -10.82 16.17 -2.32
N GLN A 136 -11.23 17.30 -1.74
CA GLN A 136 -10.47 17.98 -0.69
C GLN A 136 -10.42 17.16 0.59
N ASP A 137 -11.54 16.59 1.01
CA ASP A 137 -11.60 15.78 2.23
C ASP A 137 -10.75 14.52 2.08
N ILE A 138 -10.79 13.89 0.90
CA ILE A 138 -9.95 12.73 0.56
C ILE A 138 -8.46 13.11 0.57
N LEU A 139 -8.08 14.25 -0.01
CA LEU A 139 -6.68 14.70 -0.02
C LEU A 139 -6.14 14.96 1.39
N VAL A 140 -6.92 15.60 2.26
CA VAL A 140 -6.51 15.84 3.66
C VAL A 140 -6.38 14.51 4.41
N SER A 141 -7.33 13.60 4.22
CA SER A 141 -7.30 12.24 4.79
C SER A 141 -6.09 11.44 4.33
N LEU A 142 -5.73 11.57 3.05
CA LEU A 142 -4.60 10.92 2.44
C LEU A 142 -3.27 11.44 3.01
N ILE A 143 -3.13 12.77 3.13
CA ILE A 143 -1.94 13.39 3.72
C ILE A 143 -1.77 12.92 5.17
N ALA A 144 -2.86 12.89 5.95
CA ALA A 144 -2.83 12.37 7.31
C ALA A 144 -2.36 10.90 7.36
N ASN A 145 -2.83 10.04 6.46
CA ASN A 145 -2.36 8.65 6.35
C ASN A 145 -0.88 8.54 5.96
N VAL A 146 -0.39 9.40 5.06
CA VAL A 146 1.04 9.45 4.71
C VAL A 146 1.89 9.87 5.91
N ILE A 147 1.40 10.77 6.76
CA ILE A 147 2.08 11.10 8.02
C ILE A 147 2.18 9.87 8.92
N VAL A 148 1.12 9.06 9.01
CA VAL A 148 1.15 7.80 9.78
C VAL A 148 2.16 6.82 9.20
N ILE A 149 2.23 6.67 7.87
CA ILE A 149 3.26 5.85 7.20
C ILE A 149 4.67 6.37 7.53
N PHE A 150 4.89 7.69 7.45
CA PHE A 150 6.17 8.30 7.79
C PHE A 150 6.60 7.97 9.22
N LEU A 151 5.69 8.10 10.18
CA LEU A 151 5.93 7.77 11.58
C LEU A 151 6.22 6.28 11.76
N ALA A 152 5.45 5.41 11.12
CA ALA A 152 5.64 3.96 11.16
C ALA A 152 7.05 3.57 10.68
N ILE A 153 7.48 4.08 9.52
CA ILE A 153 8.83 3.83 8.99
C ILE A 153 9.91 4.34 9.95
N ARG A 154 9.69 5.52 10.58
CA ARG A 154 10.66 6.08 11.55
C ARG A 154 10.77 5.22 12.81
N LEU A 155 9.66 4.62 13.24
CA LEU A 155 9.57 3.74 14.40
C LEU A 155 10.05 2.31 14.14
N VAL A 156 10.26 1.90 12.88
CA VAL A 156 10.80 0.58 12.51
C VAL A 156 12.04 0.20 13.32
N SER A 157 12.98 1.13 13.50
CA SER A 157 14.22 0.85 14.25
C SER A 157 13.97 0.62 15.75
N PHE A 158 12.89 1.18 16.30
CA PHE A 158 12.46 0.90 17.67
C PHE A 158 11.82 -0.48 17.75
N PHE A 159 10.92 -0.82 16.83
CA PHE A 159 10.33 -2.16 16.72
C PHE A 159 11.41 -3.25 16.58
N GLU A 160 12.40 -3.01 15.74
CA GLU A 160 13.53 -3.92 15.52
C GLU A 160 14.29 -4.22 16.81
N LYS A 161 14.56 -3.19 17.63
CA LYS A 161 15.24 -3.33 18.93
C LYS A 161 14.40 -4.07 19.97
N VAL A 162 13.09 -3.83 19.99
CA VAL A 162 12.17 -4.45 20.97
C VAL A 162 11.94 -5.93 20.66
N LEU A 163 11.79 -6.27 19.38
CA LEU A 163 11.46 -7.63 18.95
C LEU A 163 12.68 -8.56 18.85
N GLY A 164 13.85 -7.99 18.56
CA GLY A 164 15.07 -8.76 18.32
C GLY A 164 14.95 -9.71 17.12
N ASP A 165 16.02 -10.47 16.87
CA ASP A 165 16.12 -11.29 15.65
C ASP A 165 15.09 -12.40 15.57
N GLY A 166 14.86 -13.09 16.70
CA GLY A 166 13.87 -14.16 16.80
C GLY A 166 12.44 -13.67 16.69
N GLY A 167 12.10 -12.55 17.36
CA GLY A 167 10.76 -11.97 17.30
C GLY A 167 10.40 -11.47 15.90
N ILE A 168 11.36 -10.85 15.21
CA ILE A 168 11.20 -10.44 13.81
C ILE A 168 11.01 -11.65 12.91
N TYR A 169 11.78 -12.73 13.10
CA TYR A 169 11.64 -13.95 12.30
C TYR A 169 10.22 -14.54 12.43
N VAL A 170 9.73 -14.69 13.66
CA VAL A 170 8.37 -15.20 13.91
C VAL A 170 7.33 -14.26 13.31
N LEU A 171 7.45 -12.96 13.52
CA LEU A 171 6.53 -11.97 12.95
C LEU A 171 6.48 -12.03 11.44
N GLN A 172 7.62 -12.15 10.75
CA GLN A 172 7.65 -12.27 9.30
C GLN A 172 6.88 -13.50 8.81
N ARG A 173 6.99 -14.64 9.49
CA ARG A 173 6.23 -15.85 9.13
C ARG A 173 4.74 -15.67 9.38
N VAL A 174 4.36 -15.13 10.54
CA VAL A 174 2.96 -14.90 10.91
C VAL A 174 2.29 -13.90 9.96
N PHE A 175 2.92 -12.74 9.74
CA PHE A 175 2.38 -11.73 8.83
C PHE A 175 2.43 -12.16 7.37
N GLY A 176 3.42 -12.96 6.97
CA GLY A 176 3.43 -13.59 5.64
C GLY A 176 2.17 -14.43 5.42
N ILE A 177 1.76 -15.24 6.40
CA ILE A 177 0.51 -16.02 6.32
C ILE A 177 -0.72 -15.12 6.25
N ILE A 178 -0.77 -14.04 7.05
CA ILE A 178 -1.87 -13.07 7.04
C ILE A 178 -1.98 -12.38 5.67
N LEU A 179 -0.87 -11.90 5.12
CA LEU A 179 -0.83 -11.24 3.81
C LEU A 179 -1.21 -12.18 2.68
N LEU A 180 -0.82 -13.46 2.77
CA LEU A 180 -1.24 -14.48 1.82
C LEU A 180 -2.76 -14.65 1.84
N ALA A 181 -3.36 -14.70 3.03
CA ALA A 181 -4.81 -14.78 3.19
C ALA A 181 -5.53 -13.52 2.66
N ILE A 182 -5.01 -12.32 2.94
CA ILE A 182 -5.53 -11.05 2.41
C ILE A 182 -5.46 -11.04 0.88
N SER A 183 -4.32 -11.45 0.32
CA SER A 183 -4.12 -11.54 -1.13
C SER A 183 -5.12 -12.49 -1.79
N VAL A 184 -5.32 -13.70 -1.25
CA VAL A 184 -6.29 -14.67 -1.77
C VAL A 184 -7.72 -14.11 -1.68
N ARG A 185 -8.07 -13.48 -0.55
CA ARG A 185 -9.38 -12.84 -0.38
C ARG A 185 -9.60 -11.74 -1.43
N MET A 186 -8.64 -10.82 -1.58
CA MET A 186 -8.72 -9.76 -2.58
C MET A 186 -8.85 -10.32 -4.00
N PHE A 187 -8.08 -11.36 -4.34
CA PHE A 187 -8.18 -12.03 -5.63
C PHE A 187 -9.59 -12.58 -5.88
N MET A 188 -10.16 -13.30 -4.90
CA MET A 188 -11.49 -13.89 -5.00
C MET A 188 -12.61 -12.84 -5.07
N GLU A 189 -12.56 -11.80 -4.24
CA GLU A 189 -13.54 -10.71 -4.23
C GLU A 189 -13.60 -10.01 -5.60
N ASN A 190 -12.44 -9.68 -6.16
CA ASN A 190 -12.36 -8.97 -7.43
C ASN A 190 -12.67 -9.87 -8.64
N ILE A 191 -12.26 -11.15 -8.64
CA ILE A 191 -12.67 -12.09 -9.69
C ILE A 191 -14.18 -12.31 -9.69
N THR A 192 -14.79 -12.48 -8.52
CA THR A 192 -16.25 -12.66 -8.43
C THR A 192 -16.96 -11.44 -8.99
N GLN A 193 -16.50 -10.23 -8.65
CA GLN A 193 -17.02 -8.98 -9.22
C GLN A 193 -16.87 -8.90 -10.74
N MET A 194 -15.79 -9.44 -11.31
CA MET A 194 -15.60 -9.51 -12.77
C MET A 194 -16.54 -10.52 -13.42
N LEU A 195 -16.72 -11.69 -12.80
CA LEU A 195 -17.63 -12.72 -13.28
C LEU A 195 -19.09 -12.28 -13.25
N ASP A 196 -19.51 -11.53 -12.23
CA ASP A 196 -20.87 -10.98 -12.13
C ASP A 196 -21.18 -9.91 -13.20
N LYS A 197 -20.16 -9.36 -13.85
CA LYS A 197 -20.28 -8.36 -14.93
C LYS A 197 -20.26 -8.95 -16.34
N LEU A 198 -19.94 -10.23 -16.48
CA LEU A 198 -19.93 -10.99 -17.75
C LEU A 198 -21.33 -11.49 -18.11
#